data_AF-A0A6B3HQ60-F1
#
_entry.id   AF-A0A6B3HQ60-F1
#
_cell.length_a   1.000
_cell.length_b   1.000
_cell.length_c   1.000
_cell.angle_alpha   90.00
_cell.angle_beta   90.00
_cell.angle_gamma   90.00
#
_symmetry.space_group_name_H-M   'P 1'
#
loop_
_entity.id
_entity.type
_entity.pdbx_description
1 polymer ?
#
loop_
_entity_poly.entity_id
_entity_poly.type
_entity_poly.pdbx_seq_one_letter_code
_entity_poly.pdbx_strand_id
1 'polypeptide(L)'
;LRVTLLEATARLGGKLMTGEVAGVQVDLGAESMLARRPEAVDLAGAVGLAGRLQPPATATASLWTRDALRPMPKGHVMGVPGDPAALGGVLSPEGLARIAEERELTPTPVGDDVAVGAYVADRLGREVVDRLVEPLLGGVYAGDAYRISMRAAVPQLFEAVKEGGPLLDAVRRIQERAAARQQTGPVFQGIEGG
;
A
#
# COMPACT_ATOMS: atom_id res chain seq x y z
N LEU A 1 -14.78 -34.03 14.05
CA LEU A 1 -15.03 -33.45 12.71
C LEU A 1 -14.25 -34.28 11.69
N ARG A 2 -14.80 -34.61 10.52
CA ARG A 2 -14.03 -35.20 9.41
C ARG A 2 -13.79 -34.11 8.37
N VAL A 3 -12.54 -33.91 7.97
CA VAL A 3 -12.13 -32.92 6.96
C VAL A 3 -11.56 -33.65 5.75
N THR A 4 -11.92 -33.21 4.54
CA THR A 4 -11.33 -33.69 3.28
C THR A 4 -10.85 -32.48 2.49
N LEU A 5 -9.58 -32.48 2.12
CA LEU A 5 -8.93 -31.42 1.36
C LEU A 5 -8.56 -31.95 -0.03
N LEU A 6 -8.96 -31.21 -1.07
CA LEU A 6 -8.67 -31.54 -2.47
C LEU A 6 -7.80 -30.42 -3.04
N GLU A 7 -6.63 -30.77 -3.56
CA GLU A 7 -5.67 -29.86 -4.18
C GLU A 7 -5.45 -30.31 -5.64
N ALA A 8 -5.52 -29.37 -6.57
CA ALA A 8 -5.43 -29.68 -8.00
C ALA A 8 -3.99 -29.87 -8.48
N THR A 9 -3.04 -29.23 -7.80
CA THR A 9 -1.62 -29.28 -8.14
C THR A 9 -0.89 -30.39 -7.37
N ALA A 10 0.38 -30.60 -7.70
CA ALA A 10 1.21 -31.62 -7.07
C ALA A 10 1.66 -31.27 -5.63
N ARG A 11 1.34 -30.08 -5.12
CA ARG A 11 1.78 -29.61 -3.80
C ARG A 11 0.76 -28.72 -3.12
N LEU A 12 0.81 -28.67 -1.79
CA LEU A 12 0.09 -27.67 -1.02
C LEU A 12 0.79 -26.30 -1.07
N GLY A 13 0.09 -25.26 -0.61
CA GLY A 13 0.64 -23.93 -0.34
C GLY A 13 0.26 -22.86 -1.36
N GLY A 14 -0.12 -23.22 -2.59
CA GLY A 14 -0.54 -22.26 -3.61
C GLY A 14 0.54 -21.21 -3.89
N LYS A 15 0.22 -19.93 -3.61
CA LYS A 15 1.16 -18.80 -3.77
C LYS A 15 2.26 -18.73 -2.70
N LEU A 16 2.19 -19.54 -1.66
CA LEU A 16 3.30 -19.76 -0.74
C LEU A 16 4.24 -20.78 -1.39
N MET A 17 5.42 -20.31 -1.78
CA MET A 17 6.38 -21.11 -2.50
C MET A 17 7.77 -20.54 -2.30
N THR A 18 8.67 -21.37 -1.79
CA THR A 18 10.11 -21.08 -1.76
C THR A 18 10.81 -21.81 -2.89
N GLY A 19 11.98 -21.32 -3.27
CA GLY A 19 12.83 -21.95 -4.26
C GLY A 19 14.24 -21.36 -4.24
N GLU A 20 15.05 -21.77 -5.20
CA GLU A 20 16.44 -21.34 -5.29
C GLU A 20 16.69 -20.56 -6.58
N VAL A 21 17.33 -19.39 -6.45
CA VAL A 21 17.81 -18.59 -7.58
C VAL A 21 19.30 -18.39 -7.40
N ALA A 22 20.10 -18.91 -8.32
CA ALA A 22 21.56 -18.82 -8.31
C ALA A 22 22.22 -19.25 -6.97
N GLY A 23 21.74 -20.34 -6.35
CA GLY A 23 22.26 -20.82 -5.06
C GLY A 23 21.64 -20.17 -3.82
N VAL A 24 20.70 -19.23 -3.99
CA VAL A 24 20.09 -18.47 -2.90
C VAL A 24 18.63 -18.85 -2.73
N GLN A 25 18.24 -19.20 -1.51
CA GLN A 25 16.84 -19.45 -1.15
C GLN A 25 16.04 -18.15 -1.19
N VAL A 26 14.87 -18.18 -1.83
CA VAL A 26 13.98 -17.04 -2.02
C VAL A 26 12.51 -17.47 -1.97
N ASP A 27 11.64 -16.55 -1.60
CA ASP A 27 10.21 -16.68 -1.88
C ASP A 27 9.93 -16.39 -3.36
N LEU A 28 9.28 -17.34 -4.02
CA LEU A 28 8.84 -17.26 -5.42
C LEU A 28 7.42 -16.66 -5.55
N GLY A 29 6.75 -16.41 -4.42
CA GLY A 29 5.39 -15.90 -4.36
C GLY A 29 5.23 -14.88 -3.24
N ALA A 30 4.36 -15.17 -2.26
CA ALA A 30 4.21 -14.27 -1.12
C ALA A 30 5.40 -14.40 -0.16
N GLU A 31 6.04 -13.27 0.14
CA GLU A 31 7.26 -13.15 0.95
C GLU A 31 7.01 -12.73 2.41
N SER A 32 5.81 -12.24 2.71
CA SER A 32 5.47 -11.78 4.07
C SER A 32 3.96 -11.69 4.30
N MET A 33 3.59 -11.59 5.57
CA MET A 33 2.23 -11.34 6.03
C MET A 33 2.14 -10.01 6.78
N LEU A 34 0.98 -9.34 6.69
CA LEU A 34 0.72 -8.11 7.44
C LEU A 34 0.54 -8.44 8.93
N ALA A 35 1.55 -8.14 9.75
CA ALA A 35 1.55 -8.45 11.18
C ALA A 35 0.54 -7.62 11.99
N ARG A 36 0.00 -6.54 11.40
CA ARG A 36 -1.09 -5.74 11.96
C ARG A 36 -2.45 -6.43 11.92
N ARG A 37 -2.53 -7.59 11.26
CA ARG A 37 -3.71 -8.45 11.18
C ARG A 37 -3.42 -9.73 11.98
N PRO A 38 -4.13 -9.98 13.10
CA PRO A 38 -3.80 -11.07 14.00
C PRO A 38 -3.98 -12.45 13.34
N GLU A 39 -4.84 -12.58 12.34
CA GLU A 39 -5.31 -13.86 11.80
C GLU A 39 -4.16 -14.77 11.33
N ALA A 40 -3.16 -14.23 10.62
CA ALA A 40 -2.03 -15.00 10.13
C ALA A 40 -0.98 -15.27 11.22
N VAL A 41 -0.75 -14.30 12.11
CA VAL A 41 0.23 -14.39 13.21
C VAL A 41 -0.26 -15.39 14.26
N ASP A 42 -1.54 -15.35 14.61
CA ASP A 42 -2.19 -16.27 15.55
C ASP A 42 -2.18 -17.70 15.00
N LEU A 43 -2.45 -17.87 13.70
CA LEU A 43 -2.34 -19.17 13.06
C LEU A 43 -0.91 -19.71 13.12
N ALA A 44 0.09 -18.88 12.80
CA ALA A 44 1.50 -19.26 12.92
C ALA A 44 1.84 -19.69 14.35
N GLY A 45 1.32 -18.99 15.37
CA GLY A 45 1.43 -19.39 16.77
C GLY A 45 0.78 -20.74 17.07
N ALA A 46 -0.47 -20.93 16.61
CA ALA A 46 -1.23 -22.16 16.83
C ALA A 46 -0.59 -23.40 16.21
N VAL A 47 0.16 -23.25 15.12
CA VAL A 47 0.89 -24.37 14.46
C VAL A 47 2.35 -24.51 14.92
N GLY A 48 2.77 -23.76 15.94
CA GLY A 48 4.11 -23.88 16.53
C GLY A 48 5.23 -23.13 15.79
N LEU A 49 4.88 -22.18 14.91
CA LEU A 49 5.84 -21.36 14.17
C LEU A 49 6.16 -20.00 14.82
N ALA A 50 5.59 -19.71 16.00
CA ALA A 50 5.80 -18.42 16.68
C ALA A 50 7.28 -18.02 16.83
N GLY A 51 8.14 -18.98 17.20
CA GLY A 51 9.58 -18.74 17.38
C GLY A 51 10.36 -18.52 16.08
N ARG A 52 9.73 -18.75 14.92
CA ARG A 52 10.32 -18.59 13.58
C ARG A 52 9.82 -17.34 12.86
N LEU A 53 8.85 -16.61 13.43
CA LEU A 53 8.37 -15.35 12.87
C LEU A 53 9.47 -14.30 13.01
N GLN A 54 9.83 -13.66 11.89
CA GLN A 54 10.85 -12.62 11.88
C GLN A 54 10.34 -11.36 11.19
N PRO A 55 10.65 -10.16 11.72
CA PRO A 55 10.42 -8.93 10.97
C PRO A 55 11.35 -8.89 9.76
N PRO A 56 10.94 -8.24 8.66
CA PRO A 56 11.85 -8.03 7.53
C PRO A 56 13.06 -7.20 7.98
N ALA A 57 14.20 -7.43 7.32
CA ALA A 57 15.37 -6.58 7.50
C ALA A 57 15.00 -5.11 7.20
N THR A 58 15.60 -4.18 7.95
CA THR A 58 15.36 -2.75 7.76
C THR A 58 15.93 -2.30 6.41
N ALA A 59 15.06 -2.16 5.42
CA ALA A 59 15.31 -1.45 4.19
C ALA A 59 14.34 -0.25 4.10
N THR A 60 14.77 0.81 3.41
CA THR A 60 13.90 1.96 3.15
C THR A 60 13.37 1.87 1.73
N ALA A 61 12.06 2.05 1.57
CA ALA A 61 11.45 2.12 0.25
C ALA A 61 11.93 3.37 -0.50
N SER A 62 12.10 3.24 -1.81
CA SER A 62 12.52 4.32 -2.70
C SER A 62 11.70 4.31 -3.99
N LEU A 63 11.61 5.47 -4.63
CA LEU A 63 10.98 5.66 -5.94
C LEU A 63 12.07 5.97 -6.96
N TRP A 64 12.04 5.29 -8.09
CA TRP A 64 12.80 5.71 -9.26
C TRP A 64 11.97 6.73 -10.04
N THR A 65 12.40 7.98 -10.07
CA THR A 65 11.67 9.06 -10.76
C THR A 65 12.65 10.12 -11.22
N ARG A 66 12.45 10.65 -12.43
CA ARG A 66 13.30 11.71 -13.02
C ARG A 66 14.78 11.33 -12.99
N ASP A 67 15.08 10.12 -13.46
CA ASP A 67 16.42 9.53 -13.57
C ASP A 67 17.22 9.50 -12.25
N ALA A 68 16.51 9.46 -11.12
CA ALA A 68 17.11 9.39 -9.79
C ALA A 68 16.31 8.47 -8.87
N LEU A 69 17.02 7.80 -7.96
CA LEU A 69 16.42 7.11 -6.83
C LEU A 69 16.13 8.15 -5.72
N ARG A 70 14.87 8.26 -5.32
CA ARG A 70 14.40 9.18 -4.28
C ARG A 70 13.85 8.37 -3.11
N PRO A 71 14.10 8.78 -1.85
CA PRO A 71 13.42 8.18 -0.71
C PRO A 71 11.90 8.27 -0.87
N MET A 72 11.17 7.25 -0.42
CA MET A 72 9.70 7.30 -0.40
C MET A 72 9.24 8.51 0.43
N PRO A 73 8.39 9.40 -0.13
CA PRO A 73 7.79 10.47 0.64
C PRO A 73 7.08 9.93 1.88
N LYS A 74 7.18 10.64 2.99
CA LYS A 74 6.33 10.35 4.16
C LYS A 74 5.00 11.09 3.99
N GLY A 75 4.04 10.85 4.87
CA GLY A 75 2.84 11.68 4.85
C GLY A 75 1.82 11.28 3.76
N HIS A 76 1.82 10.03 3.29
CA HIS A 76 0.81 9.52 2.36
C HIS A 76 -0.02 8.35 2.91
N VAL A 77 -1.12 8.05 2.23
CA VAL A 77 -1.91 6.82 2.36
C VAL A 77 -1.91 6.12 1.00
N MET A 78 -1.21 4.98 0.88
CA MET A 78 -1.07 4.24 -0.39
C MET A 78 -0.70 5.14 -1.59
N GLY A 79 0.22 6.08 -1.37
CA GLY A 79 0.70 7.03 -2.38
C GLY A 79 -0.13 8.30 -2.53
N VAL A 80 -1.30 8.40 -1.92
CA VAL A 80 -2.07 9.66 -1.92
C VAL A 80 -1.49 10.57 -0.84
N PRO A 81 -0.93 11.75 -1.19
CA PRO A 81 -0.25 12.61 -0.23
C PRO A 81 -1.23 13.38 0.65
N GLY A 82 -0.80 13.69 1.88
CA GLY A 82 -1.47 14.64 2.78
C GLY A 82 -0.77 15.99 2.88
N ASP A 83 0.48 16.07 2.44
CA ASP A 83 1.29 17.30 2.42
C ASP A 83 2.10 17.40 1.12
N PRO A 84 1.85 18.41 0.27
CA PRO A 84 2.59 18.60 -0.98
C PRO A 84 4.08 18.88 -0.76
N ALA A 85 4.48 19.42 0.40
CA ALA A 85 5.90 19.71 0.67
C ALA A 85 6.77 18.44 0.69
N ALA A 86 6.18 17.28 0.98
CA ALA A 86 6.88 15.99 0.96
C ALA A 86 7.17 15.47 -0.46
N LEU A 87 6.64 16.10 -1.51
CA LEU A 87 6.71 15.64 -2.91
C LEU A 87 7.80 16.34 -3.73
N GLY A 88 8.61 17.18 -3.09
CA GLY A 88 9.75 17.83 -3.71
C GLY A 88 10.71 16.82 -4.32
N GLY A 89 11.05 16.99 -5.61
CA GLY A 89 11.92 16.09 -6.36
C GLY A 89 11.25 14.81 -6.88
N VAL A 90 10.02 14.50 -6.44
CA VAL A 90 9.16 13.45 -7.04
C VAL A 90 8.31 14.06 -8.15
N LEU A 91 7.71 15.23 -7.89
CA LEU A 91 6.87 15.97 -8.84
C LEU A 91 7.59 17.16 -9.47
N SER A 92 7.05 17.64 -10.59
CA SER A 92 7.48 18.89 -11.21
C SER A 92 6.99 20.11 -10.41
N PRO A 93 7.60 21.30 -10.62
CA PRO A 93 6.99 22.55 -10.17
C PRO A 93 5.53 22.71 -10.64
N GLU A 94 5.21 22.32 -11.87
CA GLU A 94 3.86 22.37 -12.43
C GLU A 94 2.91 21.41 -11.70
N GLY A 95 3.37 20.20 -11.37
CA GLY A 95 2.62 19.22 -10.61
C GLY A 95 2.35 19.68 -9.18
N LEU A 96 3.33 20.31 -8.54
CA LEU A 96 3.15 20.93 -7.21
C LEU A 96 2.15 22.10 -7.27
N ALA A 97 2.22 22.94 -8.31
CA ALA A 97 1.26 24.02 -8.52
C ALA A 97 -0.16 23.49 -8.73
N ARG A 98 -0.33 22.41 -9.51
CA ARG A 98 -1.61 21.75 -9.72
C ARG A 98 -2.23 21.21 -8.42
N ILE A 99 -1.41 20.75 -7.48
CA ILE A 99 -1.91 20.34 -6.16
C ILE A 99 -2.39 21.55 -5.34
N ALA A 100 -1.74 22.71 -5.46
CA ALA A 100 -2.14 23.91 -4.72
C ALA A 100 -3.55 24.41 -5.10
N GLU A 101 -4.01 24.12 -6.32
CA GLU A 101 -5.35 24.44 -6.81
C GLU A 101 -6.46 23.57 -6.21
N GLU A 102 -6.12 22.48 -5.49
CA GLU A 102 -7.09 21.46 -5.06
C GLU A 102 -8.25 22.01 -4.20
N ARG A 103 -7.97 23.04 -3.41
CA ARG A 103 -8.97 23.69 -2.53
C ARG A 103 -10.01 24.50 -3.30
N GLU A 104 -9.66 24.97 -4.50
CA GLU A 104 -10.55 25.76 -5.37
C GLU A 104 -11.43 24.85 -6.26
N LEU A 105 -11.08 23.56 -6.36
CA LEU A 105 -11.83 22.60 -7.14
C LEU A 105 -13.15 22.22 -6.47
N THR A 106 -14.23 22.24 -7.25
CA THR A 106 -15.52 21.68 -6.84
C THR A 106 -15.35 20.25 -6.32
N PRO A 107 -16.01 19.86 -5.22
CA PRO A 107 -15.93 18.50 -4.70
C PRO A 107 -16.25 17.46 -5.78
N THR A 108 -15.40 16.45 -5.91
CA THR A 108 -15.61 15.34 -6.85
C THR A 108 -16.49 14.28 -6.19
N PRO A 109 -17.67 13.94 -6.75
CA PRO A 109 -18.49 12.88 -6.19
C PRO A 109 -17.80 11.53 -6.34
N VAL A 110 -17.71 10.77 -5.26
CA VAL A 110 -17.10 9.43 -5.23
C VAL A 110 -18.09 8.30 -5.55
N GLY A 111 -19.41 8.57 -5.42
CA GLY A 111 -20.46 7.58 -5.65
C GLY A 111 -20.34 6.35 -4.73
N ASP A 112 -20.77 5.19 -5.23
CA ASP A 112 -20.66 3.91 -4.52
C ASP A 112 -19.25 3.30 -4.59
N ASP A 113 -18.49 3.62 -5.63
CA ASP A 113 -17.11 3.22 -5.86
C ASP A 113 -16.47 4.08 -6.95
N VAL A 114 -15.15 4.20 -6.94
CA VAL A 114 -14.37 4.89 -7.97
C VAL A 114 -12.98 4.27 -8.08
N ALA A 115 -12.36 4.37 -9.26
CA ALA A 115 -10.95 4.05 -9.40
C ALA A 115 -10.09 5.06 -8.63
N VAL A 116 -9.15 4.56 -7.83
CA VAL A 116 -8.27 5.41 -7.01
C VAL A 116 -7.42 6.35 -7.86
N GLY A 117 -6.85 5.87 -8.96
CA GLY A 117 -6.08 6.69 -9.90
C GLY A 117 -6.93 7.79 -10.55
N ALA A 118 -8.16 7.47 -10.97
CA ALA A 118 -9.07 8.45 -11.57
C ALA A 118 -9.41 9.58 -10.58
N TYR A 119 -9.81 9.22 -9.36
CA TYR A 119 -10.16 10.21 -8.35
C TYR A 119 -8.96 11.08 -7.95
N VAL A 120 -7.78 10.49 -7.78
CA VAL A 120 -6.56 11.25 -7.44
C VAL A 120 -6.15 12.16 -8.59
N ALA A 121 -6.24 11.72 -9.84
CA ALA A 121 -5.94 12.55 -11.01
C ALA A 121 -6.85 13.79 -11.08
N ASP A 122 -8.15 13.63 -10.81
CA ASP A 122 -9.10 14.74 -10.82
C ASP A 122 -8.82 15.75 -9.70
N ARG A 123 -8.43 15.28 -8.51
CA ARG A 123 -8.18 16.15 -7.35
C ARG A 123 -6.79 16.78 -7.39
N LEU A 124 -5.74 15.96 -7.56
CA LEU A 124 -4.34 16.35 -7.35
C LEU A 124 -3.51 16.38 -8.64
N GLY A 125 -4.07 15.92 -9.76
CA GLY A 125 -3.39 15.87 -11.06
C GLY A 125 -2.75 14.51 -11.36
N ARG A 126 -2.59 14.23 -12.66
CA ARG A 126 -2.08 12.94 -13.17
C ARG A 126 -0.66 12.63 -12.71
N GLU A 127 0.21 13.63 -12.56
CA GLU A 127 1.60 13.39 -12.15
C GLU A 127 1.68 12.73 -10.77
N VAL A 128 0.76 13.04 -9.85
CA VAL A 128 0.67 12.36 -8.54
C VAL A 128 0.37 10.88 -8.71
N VAL A 129 -0.51 10.55 -9.65
CA VAL A 129 -0.85 9.16 -9.94
C VAL A 129 0.37 8.45 -10.51
N ASP A 130 0.92 8.96 -11.61
CA ASP A 130 1.96 8.31 -12.38
C ASP A 130 3.28 8.14 -11.59
N ARG A 131 3.58 9.06 -10.67
CA ARG A 131 4.87 9.08 -9.95
C ARG A 131 4.82 8.58 -8.52
N LEU A 132 3.62 8.41 -7.94
CA LEU A 132 3.50 8.01 -6.54
C LEU A 132 2.41 6.97 -6.31
N VAL A 133 1.17 7.18 -6.77
CA VAL A 133 0.07 6.22 -6.54
C VAL A 133 0.27 4.94 -7.34
N GLU A 134 0.52 5.05 -8.64
CA GLU A 134 0.71 3.90 -9.55
C GLU A 134 1.89 3.02 -9.12
N PRO A 135 3.10 3.54 -8.82
CA PRO A 135 4.20 2.70 -8.34
C PRO A 135 3.88 1.96 -7.04
N LEU A 136 3.16 2.60 -6.11
CA LEU A 136 2.81 1.98 -4.82
C LEU A 136 1.71 0.94 -4.96
N LEU A 137 0.63 1.25 -5.67
CA LEU A 137 -0.47 0.31 -5.88
C LEU A 137 -0.08 -0.81 -6.84
N GLY A 138 0.70 -0.51 -7.87
CA GLY A 138 1.30 -1.49 -8.76
C GLY A 138 2.23 -2.46 -8.02
N GLY A 139 3.00 -1.96 -7.03
CA GLY A 139 3.82 -2.82 -6.18
C GLY A 139 3.02 -3.79 -5.30
N VAL A 140 1.78 -3.47 -4.95
CA VAL A 140 0.92 -4.31 -4.09
C VAL A 140 0.00 -5.22 -4.90
N TYR A 141 -0.60 -4.68 -5.96
CA TYR A 141 -1.68 -5.33 -6.72
C TYR A 141 -1.28 -5.75 -8.14
N ALA A 142 -0.10 -5.33 -8.61
CA ALA A 142 0.35 -5.52 -10.00
C ALA A 142 -0.71 -5.09 -11.04
N GLY A 143 -1.47 -4.03 -10.73
CA GLY A 143 -2.59 -3.56 -11.54
C GLY A 143 -2.55 -2.06 -11.76
N ASP A 144 -3.38 -1.61 -12.70
CA ASP A 144 -3.54 -0.21 -13.12
C ASP A 144 -4.38 0.58 -12.09
N ALA A 145 -3.83 1.65 -11.51
CA ALA A 145 -4.52 2.48 -10.52
C ALA A 145 -5.80 3.11 -11.06
N TYR A 146 -5.94 3.33 -12.37
CA TYR A 146 -7.18 3.81 -12.99
C TYR A 146 -8.26 2.73 -13.09
N ARG A 147 -7.98 1.50 -12.64
CA ARG A 147 -8.92 0.38 -12.59
C ARG A 147 -9.08 -0.22 -11.20
N ILE A 148 -8.20 0.13 -10.26
CA ILE A 148 -8.26 -0.35 -8.88
C ILE A 148 -9.36 0.41 -8.12
N SER A 149 -10.36 -0.33 -7.63
CA SER A 149 -11.41 0.20 -6.74
C SER A 149 -10.79 0.83 -5.49
N MET A 150 -11.08 2.11 -5.25
CA MET A 150 -10.65 2.81 -4.05
C MET A 150 -11.30 2.19 -2.81
N ARG A 151 -12.57 1.80 -2.89
CA ARG A 151 -13.31 1.18 -1.79
C ARG A 151 -12.67 -0.15 -1.36
N ALA A 152 -12.21 -0.96 -2.32
CA ALA A 152 -11.60 -2.25 -2.02
C ALA A 152 -10.13 -2.12 -1.60
N ALA A 153 -9.33 -1.31 -2.31
CA ALA A 153 -7.88 -1.25 -2.09
C ALA A 153 -7.48 -0.31 -0.96
N VAL A 154 -8.21 0.80 -0.77
CA VAL A 154 -7.86 1.84 0.20
C VAL A 154 -9.13 2.30 0.96
N PRO A 155 -9.82 1.40 1.69
CA PRO A 155 -11.14 1.67 2.28
C PRO A 155 -11.15 2.89 3.22
N GLN A 156 -10.07 3.09 3.97
CA GLN A 156 -9.91 4.26 4.85
C GLN A 156 -9.87 5.60 4.10
N LEU A 157 -9.32 5.60 2.88
CA LEU A 157 -9.34 6.78 2.01
C LEU A 157 -10.74 6.98 1.43
N PHE A 158 -11.37 5.90 0.96
CA PHE A 158 -12.74 5.92 0.44
C PHE A 158 -13.74 6.50 1.45
N GLU A 159 -13.69 6.07 2.71
CA GLU A 159 -14.57 6.65 3.74
C GLU A 159 -14.22 8.11 4.06
N ALA A 160 -12.94 8.48 4.06
CA ALA A 160 -12.55 9.86 4.32
C ALA A 160 -12.95 10.82 3.20
N VAL A 161 -12.95 10.39 1.93
CA VAL A 161 -13.41 11.23 0.82
C VAL A 161 -14.93 11.36 0.79
N LYS A 162 -15.67 10.36 1.29
CA LYS A 162 -17.14 10.46 1.48
C LYS A 162 -17.53 11.51 2.52
N GLU A 163 -16.68 11.77 3.52
CA GLU A 163 -16.88 12.90 4.45
C GLU A 163 -16.81 14.26 3.73
N GLY A 164 -16.20 14.31 2.54
CA GLY A 164 -16.05 15.50 1.71
C GLY A 164 -14.85 16.39 2.06
N GLY A 165 -14.75 17.49 1.33
CA GLY A 165 -13.66 18.47 1.46
C GLY A 165 -12.38 18.08 0.70
N PRO A 166 -11.26 18.80 0.96
CA PRO A 166 -9.99 18.55 0.29
C PRO A 166 -9.39 17.18 0.63
N LEU A 167 -8.88 16.49 -0.39
CA LEU A 167 -8.25 15.18 -0.33
C LEU A 167 -6.98 15.20 0.53
N LEU A 168 -6.18 16.27 0.46
CA LEU A 168 -4.99 16.41 1.32
C LEU A 168 -5.38 16.37 2.81
N ASP A 169 -6.46 17.07 3.17
CA ASP A 169 -6.97 17.11 4.55
C ASP A 169 -7.54 15.74 4.97
N ALA A 170 -8.21 15.03 4.06
CA ALA A 170 -8.68 13.67 4.30
C ALA A 170 -7.53 12.71 4.60
N VAL A 171 -6.44 12.77 3.83
CA VAL A 171 -5.23 11.98 4.09
C VAL A 171 -4.61 12.35 5.44
N ARG A 172 -4.46 13.63 5.74
CA ARG A 172 -3.94 14.08 7.05
C ARG A 172 -4.76 13.55 8.22
N ARG A 173 -6.09 13.61 8.15
CA ARG A 173 -6.98 13.06 9.19
C ARG A 173 -6.77 11.56 9.39
N ILE A 174 -6.59 10.79 8.31
CA ILE A 174 -6.28 9.36 8.39
C ILE A 174 -4.97 9.14 9.15
N GLN A 175 -3.95 9.94 8.85
CA GLN A 175 -2.64 9.83 9.48
C GLN A 175 -2.64 10.21 10.95
N GLU A 176 -3.33 11.30 11.31
CA GLU A 176 -3.52 11.71 12.69
C GLU A 176 -4.25 10.62 13.50
N ARG A 177 -5.33 10.05 12.95
CA ARG A 177 -6.05 8.91 13.55
C ARG A 177 -5.15 7.67 13.71
N ALA A 178 -4.27 7.40 12.74
CA ALA A 178 -3.34 6.27 12.79
C ALA A 178 -2.23 6.49 13.85
N ALA A 179 -1.68 7.70 13.93
CA ALA A 179 -0.68 8.06 14.93
C ALA A 179 -1.22 7.96 16.36
N ALA A 180 -2.47 8.36 16.58
CA ALA A 180 -3.15 8.25 17.87
C ALA A 180 -3.35 6.80 18.33
N ARG A 181 -3.42 5.83 17.40
CA ARG A 181 -3.67 4.42 17.69
C ARG A 181 -2.43 3.60 18.09
N GLN A 182 -1.24 4.23 18.14
CA GLN A 182 0.05 3.64 18.56
C GLN A 182 0.13 2.11 18.43
N GLN A 183 0.06 1.59 17.20
CA GLN A 183 0.33 0.18 16.97
C GLN A 183 1.83 -0.06 17.10
N THR A 184 2.23 -0.76 18.16
CA THR A 184 3.60 -1.18 18.40
C THR A 184 3.88 -2.50 17.68
N GLY A 185 5.12 -2.70 17.24
CA GLY A 185 5.55 -3.90 16.52
C GLY A 185 5.75 -3.69 15.01
N PRO A 186 6.26 -4.73 14.32
CA PRO A 186 6.58 -4.64 12.91
C PRO A 186 5.31 -4.55 12.04
N VAL A 187 5.42 -3.93 10.87
CA VAL A 187 4.30 -3.86 9.90
C VAL A 187 4.07 -5.23 9.25
N PHE A 188 5.15 -5.90 8.90
CA PHE A 188 5.15 -7.20 8.24
C PHE A 188 5.96 -8.21 9.06
N GLN A 189 5.63 -9.48 8.90
CA GLN A 189 6.45 -10.60 9.36
C GLN A 189 6.59 -11.62 8.24
N GLY A 190 7.77 -12.22 8.15
CA GLY A 190 8.04 -13.42 7.36
C GLY A 190 8.34 -14.60 8.27
N ILE A 191 8.71 -15.73 7.66
CA ILE A 191 9.18 -16.91 8.39
C ILE A 191 10.69 -17.03 8.15
N GLU A 192 11.42 -17.47 9.17
CA GLU A 192 12.85 -17.75 9.03
C GLU A 192 13.10 -18.77 7.88
N GLY A 193 13.89 -18.33 6.89
CA GLY A 193 14.26 -19.09 5.70
C GLY A 193 13.46 -18.74 4.43
N GLY A 194 12.56 -17.76 4.50
CA GLY A 194 11.49 -17.54 3.52
C GLY A 194 10.18 -18.06 4.10
#